data_AF-A0A438IK43-F1
#
_entry.id   AF-A0A438IK43-F1
#
_cell.length_a   1.000
_cell.length_b   1.000
_cell.length_c   1.000
_cell.angle_alpha   90.00
_cell.angle_beta   90.00
_cell.angle_gamma   90.00
#
_symmetry.space_group_name_H-M   'P 1'
#
loop_
_entity.id
_entity.type
_entity.pdbx_description
1 polymer ?
#
loop_
_entity_poly.entity_id
_entity_poly.type
_entity_poly.pdbx_seq_one_letter_code
_entity_poly.pdbx_strand_id
1 'polypeptide(L)'
;MERQYYCEYVEPLPEGSTTKFEFENMIVGQAVPSNFIPAIEKGFKEAANSGSLIGHPVENIRIVLTDGAAHAVDSSELAFKLAAIYAFRQCYTAAKPVILEPVMLVELKAPTEFQGTVTGDINKRKGVIVGNDQDGDDSVITAHVCAPFPALLVFLFRV
;
A
#
# COMPACT_ATOMS: atom_id res chain seq x y z
N MET A 1 -7.11 2.64 32.75
CA MET A 1 -7.06 2.63 31.28
C MET A 1 -6.46 1.32 30.85
N GLU A 2 -7.31 0.32 30.63
CA GLU A 2 -6.85 -0.98 30.14
C GLU A 2 -6.47 -0.91 28.66
N ARG A 3 -5.55 -1.78 28.27
CA ARG A 3 -4.85 -1.75 26.99
C ARG A 3 -5.66 -2.45 25.90
N GLN A 4 -6.57 -1.70 25.28
CA GLN A 4 -7.29 -2.10 24.07
C GLN A 4 -6.39 -1.99 22.82
N TYR A 5 -5.40 -2.88 22.69
CA TYR A 5 -4.57 -3.02 21.49
C TYR A 5 -5.06 -4.20 20.65
N TYR A 6 -5.19 -4.00 19.33
CA TYR A 6 -5.89 -4.91 18.40
C TYR A 6 -5.08 -5.29 17.16
N CYS A 7 -3.75 -5.11 17.17
CA CYS A 7 -2.89 -5.53 16.06
C CYS A 7 -1.52 -5.88 16.63
N GLU A 8 -1.07 -7.13 16.41
CA GLU A 8 0.26 -7.55 16.85
C GLU A 8 1.32 -7.14 15.83
N TYR A 9 1.06 -7.35 14.53
CA TYR A 9 1.90 -6.85 13.45
C TYR A 9 1.11 -6.60 12.15
N VAL A 10 1.68 -5.72 11.33
CA VAL A 10 1.28 -5.49 9.93
C VAL A 10 2.45 -5.89 9.07
N GLU A 11 2.25 -6.80 8.11
CA GLU A 11 3.29 -7.23 7.18
C GLU A 11 2.97 -6.80 5.74
N PRO A 12 3.98 -6.54 4.90
CA PRO A 12 3.76 -6.31 3.47
C PRO A 12 3.29 -7.61 2.80
N LEU A 13 2.34 -7.47 1.86
CA LEU A 13 1.94 -8.58 1.00
C LEU A 13 3.06 -8.94 0.01
N PRO A 14 3.17 -10.22 -0.40
CA PRO A 14 4.17 -10.65 -1.37
C PRO A 14 4.00 -9.93 -2.71
N GLU A 15 5.13 -9.65 -3.35
CA GLU A 15 5.18 -8.97 -4.65
C GLU A 15 4.36 -9.76 -5.69
N GLY A 16 3.40 -9.08 -6.33
CA GLY A 16 2.47 -9.69 -7.29
C GLY A 16 1.16 -10.21 -6.71
N SER A 17 0.85 -9.99 -5.42
CA SER A 17 -0.48 -10.28 -4.87
C SER A 17 -1.59 -9.49 -5.59
N THR A 18 -2.65 -10.17 -6.01
CA THR A 18 -3.84 -9.56 -6.63
C THR A 18 -4.63 -8.70 -5.63
N THR A 19 -4.51 -8.96 -4.33
CA THR A 19 -5.16 -8.22 -3.25
C THR A 19 -4.25 -7.13 -2.71
N LYS A 20 -4.78 -5.90 -2.64
CA LYS A 20 -4.10 -4.71 -2.08
C LYS A 20 -4.20 -4.60 -0.54
N PHE A 21 -5.08 -5.38 0.07
CA PHE A 21 -5.34 -5.39 1.51
C PHE A 21 -5.82 -6.78 1.89
N GLU A 22 -5.21 -7.39 2.90
CA GLU A 22 -5.60 -8.67 3.48
C GLU A 22 -5.79 -8.51 4.99
N PHE A 23 -6.85 -9.12 5.52
CA PHE A 23 -7.13 -9.14 6.96
C PHE A 23 -7.27 -10.59 7.40
N GLU A 24 -6.41 -10.99 8.33
CA GLU A 24 -6.36 -12.36 8.85
C GLU A 24 -6.76 -12.36 10.32
N ASN A 25 -7.81 -13.12 10.65
CA ASN A 25 -8.27 -13.29 12.02
C ASN A 25 -7.71 -14.58 12.61
N MET A 26 -6.75 -14.43 13.53
CA MET A 26 -6.06 -15.49 14.26
C MET A 26 -6.42 -15.51 15.75
N ILE A 27 -7.51 -14.84 16.17
CA ILE A 27 -7.98 -14.85 17.56
C ILE A 27 -8.25 -16.28 18.04
N VAL A 28 -7.56 -16.66 19.11
CA VAL A 28 -7.73 -17.96 19.76
C VAL A 28 -8.75 -17.83 20.90
N GLY A 29 -9.87 -18.55 20.80
CA GLY A 29 -10.87 -18.67 21.89
C GLY A 29 -12.08 -17.74 21.75
N GLN A 30 -12.43 -17.03 22.83
CA GLN A 30 -13.62 -16.15 22.94
C GLN A 30 -13.24 -14.72 23.40
N ALA A 31 -12.00 -14.31 23.14
CA ALA A 31 -11.45 -13.03 23.62
C ALA A 31 -12.17 -11.80 22.99
N VAL A 32 -12.62 -11.94 21.74
CA VAL A 32 -13.52 -11.00 21.05
C VAL A 32 -14.70 -11.77 20.46
N PRO A 33 -15.96 -11.41 20.78
CA PRO A 33 -17.14 -12.01 20.15
C PRO A 33 -17.18 -11.79 18.63
N SER A 34 -17.49 -12.86 17.87
CA SER A 34 -17.35 -12.88 16.41
C SER A 34 -18.19 -11.83 15.66
N ASN A 35 -19.25 -11.32 16.28
CA ASN A 35 -20.08 -10.23 15.74
C ASN A 35 -19.33 -8.89 15.64
N PHE A 36 -18.23 -8.69 16.38
CA PHE A 36 -17.44 -7.45 16.32
C PHE A 36 -16.28 -7.50 15.31
N ILE A 37 -15.90 -8.69 14.82
CA ILE A 37 -14.81 -8.85 13.84
C ILE A 37 -15.04 -8.00 12.56
N PRO A 38 -16.25 -7.94 11.96
CA PRO A 38 -16.49 -7.07 10.79
C PRO A 38 -16.34 -5.57 11.08
N ALA A 39 -16.60 -5.13 12.31
CA ALA A 39 -16.40 -3.75 12.73
C ALA A 39 -14.91 -3.40 12.88
N ILE A 40 -14.11 -4.36 13.35
CA ILE A 40 -12.65 -4.28 13.45
C ILE A 40 -12.02 -4.22 12.04
N GLU A 41 -12.37 -5.15 11.15
CA GLU A 41 -11.91 -5.15 9.75
C GLU A 41 -12.24 -3.82 9.05
N LYS A 42 -13.47 -3.33 9.20
CA LYS A 42 -13.89 -2.03 8.65
C LYS A 42 -13.09 -0.87 9.23
N GLY A 43 -12.73 -0.91 10.51
CA GLY A 43 -11.85 0.07 11.14
C GLY A 43 -10.45 0.07 10.54
N PHE A 44 -9.85 -1.11 10.35
CA PHE A 44 -8.56 -1.26 9.68
C PHE A 44 -8.58 -0.77 8.23
N LYS A 45 -9.61 -1.14 7.45
CA LYS A 45 -9.77 -0.71 6.06
C LYS A 45 -9.96 0.81 5.93
N GLU A 46 -10.70 1.43 6.85
CA GLU A 46 -10.87 2.88 6.90
C GLU A 46 -9.57 3.61 7.28
N ALA A 47 -8.78 3.04 8.18
CA ALA A 47 -7.46 3.56 8.53
C ALA A 47 -6.44 3.42 7.38
N ALA A 48 -6.46 2.29 6.66
CA ALA A 48 -5.62 2.05 5.49
C ALA A 48 -5.93 3.03 4.34
N ASN A 49 -7.19 3.43 4.15
CA ASN A 49 -7.55 4.42 3.13
C ASN A 49 -6.94 5.82 3.35
N SER A 50 -6.43 6.14 4.54
CA SER A 50 -5.85 7.44 4.87
C SER A 50 -4.51 7.28 5.62
N GLY A 51 -3.46 6.98 4.86
CA GLY A 51 -2.11 6.82 5.37
C GLY A 51 -1.54 8.13 5.94
N SER A 52 -1.03 8.08 7.17
CA SER A 52 -0.65 9.28 7.94
C SER A 52 0.55 10.05 7.39
N LEU A 53 1.30 9.53 6.41
CA LEU A 53 2.44 10.22 5.79
C LEU A 53 2.03 11.32 4.81
N ILE A 54 1.15 11.00 3.85
CA ILE A 54 0.77 11.90 2.75
C ILE A 54 -0.74 11.96 2.49
N GLY A 55 -1.56 11.25 3.28
CA GLY A 55 -3.03 11.19 3.11
C GLY A 55 -3.52 10.25 2.01
N HIS A 56 -2.61 9.59 1.28
CA HIS A 56 -2.91 8.58 0.26
C HIS A 56 -3.24 7.22 0.90
N PRO A 57 -3.98 6.33 0.20
CA PRO A 57 -4.22 4.98 0.66
C PRO A 57 -2.92 4.18 0.82
N VAL A 58 -2.91 3.35 1.86
CA VAL A 58 -1.87 2.37 2.15
C VAL A 58 -2.26 1.06 1.48
N GLU A 59 -1.42 0.57 0.57
CA GLU A 59 -1.68 -0.66 -0.18
C GLU A 59 -0.60 -1.72 0.05
N ASN A 60 -0.92 -2.94 -0.37
CA ASN A 60 -0.15 -4.18 -0.24
C ASN A 60 0.25 -4.50 1.21
N ILE A 61 -0.75 -4.48 2.10
CA ILE A 61 -0.60 -4.80 3.52
C ILE A 61 -1.48 -5.99 3.93
N ARG A 62 -0.94 -6.84 4.80
CA ARG A 62 -1.69 -7.82 5.58
C ARG A 62 -1.72 -7.38 7.04
N ILE A 63 -2.89 -7.43 7.64
CA ILE A 63 -3.11 -7.14 9.06
C ILE A 63 -3.54 -8.43 9.74
N VAL A 64 -2.76 -8.89 10.72
CA VAL A 64 -3.07 -10.10 11.50
C VAL A 64 -3.61 -9.69 12.87
N LEU A 65 -4.82 -10.17 13.20
CA LEU A 65 -5.48 -9.97 14.47
C LEU A 65 -5.37 -11.26 15.30
N THR A 66 -4.44 -11.29 16.25
CA THR A 66 -4.12 -12.48 17.09
C THR A 66 -4.75 -12.43 18.48
N ASP A 67 -4.91 -11.24 19.06
CA ASP A 67 -5.41 -11.03 20.42
C ASP A 67 -6.31 -9.77 20.50
N GLY A 68 -7.11 -9.68 21.57
CA GLY A 68 -8.00 -8.56 21.85
C GLY A 68 -8.85 -8.80 23.10
N ALA A 69 -9.30 -7.73 23.76
CA ALA A 69 -10.03 -7.81 25.02
C ALA A 69 -11.40 -7.10 24.95
N ALA A 70 -12.48 -7.89 25.01
CA ALA A 70 -13.86 -7.41 25.05
C ALA A 70 -14.41 -7.33 26.50
N HIS A 71 -15.08 -6.23 26.83
CA HIS A 71 -15.82 -6.04 28.08
C HIS A 71 -17.32 -5.96 27.79
N ALA A 72 -18.12 -6.87 28.34
CA ALA A 72 -19.53 -7.06 27.96
C ALA A 72 -20.45 -5.82 28.17
N VAL A 73 -20.02 -4.82 28.95
CA VAL A 73 -20.79 -3.61 29.25
C VAL A 73 -20.32 -2.40 28.43
N ASP A 74 -19.01 -2.25 28.23
CA ASP A 74 -18.40 -1.08 27.59
C ASP A 74 -17.99 -1.30 26.11
N SER A 75 -18.05 -2.54 25.62
CA SER A 75 -17.72 -2.88 24.24
C SER A 75 -18.88 -2.63 23.28
N SER A 76 -18.68 -1.67 22.38
CA SER A 76 -19.58 -1.37 21.25
C SER A 76 -18.84 -1.50 19.92
N GLU A 77 -19.57 -1.72 18.82
CA GLU A 77 -19.00 -1.79 17.46
C GLU A 77 -18.15 -0.56 17.13
N LEU A 78 -18.60 0.63 17.55
CA LEU A 78 -17.90 1.89 17.36
C LEU A 78 -16.58 1.92 18.14
N ALA A 79 -16.56 1.43 19.38
CA ALA A 79 -15.34 1.35 20.19
C ALA A 79 -14.30 0.42 19.54
N PHE A 80 -14.69 -0.77 19.08
CA PHE A 80 -13.80 -1.68 18.36
C PHE A 80 -13.28 -1.07 17.05
N LYS A 81 -14.15 -0.42 16.27
CA LYS A 81 -13.76 0.27 15.03
C LYS A 81 -12.72 1.36 15.30
N LEU A 82 -12.93 2.20 16.31
CA LEU A 82 -11.95 3.23 16.69
C LEU A 82 -10.64 2.61 17.19
N ALA A 83 -10.70 1.57 18.02
CA ALA A 83 -9.52 0.90 18.55
C ALA A 83 -8.67 0.28 17.43
N ALA A 84 -9.29 -0.31 16.40
CA ALA A 84 -8.60 -0.77 15.18
C ALA A 84 -7.90 0.38 14.43
N ILE A 85 -8.55 1.54 14.28
CA ILE A 85 -7.94 2.72 13.64
C ILE A 85 -6.73 3.23 14.44
N TYR A 86 -6.81 3.25 15.78
CA TYR A 86 -5.68 3.64 16.63
C TYR A 86 -4.54 2.62 16.61
N ALA A 87 -4.85 1.31 16.63
CA ALA A 87 -3.86 0.25 16.51
C ALA A 87 -3.12 0.34 15.17
N PHE A 88 -3.85 0.49 14.06
CA PHE A 88 -3.26 0.67 12.72
C PHE A 88 -2.28 1.85 12.69
N ARG A 89 -2.66 3.01 13.22
CA ARG A 89 -1.79 4.20 13.26
C ARG A 89 -0.50 3.98 14.05
N GLN A 90 -0.56 3.23 15.15
CA GLN A 90 0.63 2.89 15.95
C GLN A 90 1.55 1.94 15.17
N CYS A 91 1.02 0.84 14.64
CA CYS A 91 1.79 -0.11 13.82
C CYS A 91 2.39 0.54 12.58
N TYR A 92 1.59 1.34 11.85
CA TYR A 92 2.01 2.09 10.67
C TYR A 92 3.19 3.03 10.98
N THR A 93 3.14 3.74 12.11
CA THR A 93 4.23 4.65 12.53
C THR A 93 5.50 3.88 12.91
N ALA A 94 5.35 2.74 13.59
CA ALA A 94 6.47 1.90 14.01
C ALA A 94 7.19 1.23 12.82
N ALA A 95 6.44 0.81 11.80
CA ALA A 95 6.93 0.08 10.62
C ALA A 95 7.37 0.98 9.45
N LYS A 96 7.76 2.24 9.74
CA LYS A 96 8.51 3.16 8.83
C LYS A 96 8.04 3.10 7.36
N PRO A 97 6.84 3.59 7.05
CA PRO A 97 6.27 3.43 5.73
C PRO A 97 7.06 4.23 4.69
N VAL A 98 7.10 3.69 3.47
CA VAL A 98 7.80 4.27 2.32
C VAL A 98 6.79 4.67 1.26
N ILE A 99 7.09 5.74 0.53
CA ILE A 99 6.27 6.18 -0.60
C ILE A 99 6.79 5.44 -1.84
N LEU A 100 5.90 4.72 -2.53
CA LEU A 100 6.18 4.19 -3.86
C LEU A 100 5.68 5.16 -4.92
N GLU A 101 6.55 5.43 -5.88
CA GLU A 101 6.21 6.15 -7.10
C GLU A 101 5.82 5.13 -8.18
N PRO A 102 4.77 5.39 -8.98
CA PRO A 102 4.34 4.44 -10.00
C PRO A 102 5.27 4.49 -11.21
N VAL A 103 5.78 3.33 -11.59
CA VAL A 103 6.58 3.14 -12.80
C VAL A 103 5.64 2.87 -13.98
N MET A 104 5.63 3.75 -14.98
CA MET A 104 4.83 3.59 -16.19
C MET A 104 5.68 2.97 -17.30
N LEU A 105 5.11 2.01 -18.02
CA LEU A 105 5.61 1.62 -19.34
C LEU A 105 5.16 2.68 -20.34
N VAL A 106 6.09 3.43 -20.91
CA VAL A 106 5.84 4.41 -21.97
C VAL A 106 6.42 3.93 -23.28
N GLU A 107 5.68 4.19 -24.36
CA GLU A 107 6.13 3.99 -25.73
C GLU A 107 6.26 5.37 -26.39
N LEU A 108 7.42 5.64 -26.97
CA LEU A 108 7.76 6.92 -27.58
C LEU A 108 8.15 6.69 -29.03
N LYS A 109 7.32 7.17 -29.97
CA LYS A 109 7.60 7.16 -31.40
C LYS A 109 8.18 8.51 -31.83
N ALA A 110 9.35 8.51 -32.44
CA ALA A 110 10.04 9.71 -32.94
C ALA A 110 10.87 9.37 -34.18
N PRO A 111 11.13 10.33 -35.10
CA PRO A 111 11.98 10.09 -36.25
C PRO A 111 13.37 9.61 -35.82
N THR A 112 13.97 8.71 -36.59
CA THR A 112 15.25 8.06 -36.24
C THR A 112 16.37 9.07 -35.96
N GLU A 113 16.36 10.23 -36.62
CA GLU A 113 17.28 11.35 -36.36
C GLU A 113 17.27 11.86 -34.91
N PHE A 114 16.14 11.76 -34.21
CA PHE A 114 15.96 12.24 -32.84
C PHE A 114 16.07 11.13 -31.77
N GLN A 115 16.28 9.87 -32.17
CA GLN A 115 16.39 8.70 -31.29
C GLN A 115 17.37 8.94 -30.12
N GLY A 116 18.54 9.52 -30.40
CA GLY A 116 19.56 9.83 -29.39
C GLY A 116 19.11 10.88 -28.37
N THR A 117 18.39 11.91 -28.82
CA THR A 117 17.86 12.97 -27.94
C THR A 117 16.77 12.43 -27.02
N VAL A 118 15.84 11.63 -27.56
CA VAL A 118 14.78 10.97 -26.78
C VAL A 118 15.39 10.00 -25.75
N THR A 119 16.36 9.20 -26.16
CA THR A 119 17.14 8.31 -25.28
C THR A 119 17.81 9.08 -24.13
N GLY A 120 18.39 10.25 -24.43
CA GLY A 120 18.98 11.13 -23.42
C GLY A 120 17.96 11.66 -22.42
N ASP A 121 16.76 12.07 -22.88
CA ASP A 121 15.71 12.59 -22.00
C ASP A 121 15.04 11.52 -21.12
N ILE A 122 14.93 10.27 -21.60
CA ILE A 122 14.54 9.12 -20.77
C ILE A 122 15.54 8.92 -19.62
N ASN A 123 16.85 8.92 -19.93
CA ASN A 123 17.91 8.75 -18.92
C ASN A 123 17.92 9.91 -17.89
N LYS A 124 17.71 11.17 -18.32
CA LYS A 124 17.56 12.32 -17.39
C LYS A 124 16.40 12.14 -16.41
N ARG A 125 15.32 11.45 -16.83
CA ARG A 125 14.15 11.12 -15.98
C ARG A 125 14.34 9.84 -15.15
N LYS A 126 15.56 9.30 -15.09
CA LYS A 126 15.88 7.99 -14.46
C LYS A 126 15.07 6.83 -15.04
N GLY A 127 14.65 6.93 -16.29
CA GLY A 127 13.91 5.87 -16.98
C GLY A 127 14.83 4.72 -17.41
N VAL A 128 14.32 3.49 -17.33
CA VAL A 128 15.00 2.27 -17.77
C VAL A 128 14.43 1.86 -19.13
N ILE A 129 15.27 1.86 -20.17
CA ILE A 129 14.86 1.46 -21.52
C ILE A 129 14.70 -0.07 -21.56
N VAL A 130 13.56 -0.52 -22.08
CA VAL A 130 13.19 -1.95 -22.20
C VAL A 130 13.51 -2.46 -23.60
N GLY A 131 13.21 -1.65 -24.62
CA GLY A 131 13.39 -2.01 -26.02
C GLY A 131 13.47 -0.79 -26.92
N ASN A 132 14.04 -0.99 -28.09
CA ASN A 132 14.06 -0.05 -29.20
C ASN A 132 13.74 -0.83 -30.47
N ASP A 133 12.76 -0.34 -31.22
CA ASP A 133 12.32 -0.90 -32.50
C ASP A 133 12.35 0.20 -33.58
N GLN A 134 12.25 -0.19 -34.85
CA GLN A 134 12.23 0.71 -36.00
C GLN A 134 11.02 0.41 -36.89
N ASP A 135 10.15 1.40 -37.04
CA ASP A 135 8.92 1.36 -37.83
C ASP A 135 9.06 2.33 -39.02
N GLY A 136 9.76 1.86 -40.06
CA GLY A 136 10.10 2.67 -41.23
C GLY A 136 11.18 3.71 -40.91
N ASP A 137 10.88 4.99 -41.13
CA ASP A 137 11.77 6.11 -40.81
C ASP A 137 11.72 6.51 -39.31
N ASP A 138 10.74 6.01 -38.56
CA ASP A 138 10.55 6.30 -37.14
C ASP A 138 11.17 5.21 -36.24
N SER A 139 11.75 5.62 -35.11
CA SER A 139 12.14 4.71 -34.03
C SER A 139 11.08 4.72 -32.91
N VAL A 140 10.74 3.53 -32.43
CA VAL A 140 9.83 3.30 -31.31
C VAL A 140 10.66 2.87 -30.10
N ILE A 141 10.58 3.63 -29.00
CA ILE A 141 11.33 3.38 -27.76
C ILE A 141 10.36 3.00 -26.65
N THR A 142 10.50 1.79 -26.12
CA THR A 142 9.75 1.33 -24.95
C THR A 142 10.60 1.50 -23.70
N ALA A 143 10.13 2.24 -22.70
CA ALA A 143 10.86 2.49 -21.46
C ALA A 143 9.95 2.48 -20.22
N HIS A 144 10.49 2.02 -19.11
CA HIS A 144 9.93 2.22 -17.78
C HIS A 144 10.35 3.60 -17.27
N VAL A 145 9.41 4.50 -17.02
CA VAL A 145 9.67 5.86 -16.51
C VAL A 145 8.82 6.12 -15.27
N CYS A 146 9.42 6.67 -14.22
CA CYS A 146 8.68 7.09 -13.03
C CYS A 146 7.70 8.24 -13.39
N ALA A 147 6.43 8.11 -13.03
CA ALA A 147 5.42 9.11 -13.35
C ALA A 147 5.57 10.37 -12.48
N PRO A 148 5.42 11.58 -13.04
CA PRO A 148 5.53 12.82 -12.29
C PRO A 148 4.27 13.09 -11.42
N PHE A 149 4.21 12.44 -10.25
CA PHE A 149 3.53 12.85 -9.00
C PHE A 149 2.03 12.60 -8.67
N PRO A 150 1.02 12.47 -9.57
CA PRO A 150 -0.39 12.43 -9.13
C PRO A 150 -0.83 11.10 -8.50
N ALA A 151 0.00 10.05 -8.60
CA ALA A 151 -0.38 8.67 -8.27
C ALA A 151 0.61 7.99 -7.30
N LEU A 152 1.12 8.76 -6.32
CA LEU A 152 1.89 8.21 -5.21
C LEU A 152 1.03 7.20 -4.41
N LEU A 153 1.63 6.05 -4.09
CA LEU A 153 1.06 5.01 -3.24
C LEU A 153 1.93 4.86 -2.00
N VAL A 154 1.33 4.61 -0.84
CA VAL A 154 2.12 4.41 0.39
C VAL A 154 2.16 2.93 0.74
N PHE A 155 3.37 2.43 0.97
CA PHE A 155 3.62 1.04 1.34
C PHE A 155 4.26 0.99 2.73
N LEU A 156 4.14 -0.14 3.39
CA LEU A 156 4.87 -0.45 4.61
C LEU A 156 6.05 -1.36 4.26
N PHE A 157 7.27 -0.93 4.58
CA PHE A 157 8.45 -1.79 4.45
C PHE A 157 8.78 -2.43 5.81
N ARG A 158 9.11 -3.71 5.77
CA ARG A 158 9.23 -4.60 6.92
C ARG A 158 10.29 -4.15 7.94
N VAL A 159 10.01 -4.42 9.22
CA VAL A 159 11.02 -4.59 10.28
C VAL A 159 11.28 -6.08 10.45
#